data_AF-A0A8B8SW79-F1
#
_entry.id   AF-A0A8B8SW79-F1
#
_cell.length_a   1.000
_cell.length_b   1.000
_cell.length_c   1.000
_cell.angle_alpha   90.00
_cell.angle_beta   90.00
_cell.angle_gamma   90.00
#
_symmetry.space_group_name_H-M   'P 1'
#
loop_
_entity.id
_entity.type
_entity.pdbx_description
1 polymer ?
#
loop_
_entity_poly.entity_id
_entity_poly.type
_entity_poly.pdbx_seq_one_letter_code
_entity_poly.pdbx_strand_id
1 'polypeptide(L)'
;MLRGSPERELAAWWEAEAEAEAEAEAEAATAAKAQAAKEQVRVDPGAAGEPERKAAEEQPKEPTPGPHRTAEEGDARISPRPPPALPVFRPKPAPAQGLCPQGKSGSKGRSCKRSSGQSDEYCSPRPVTVDSSKARTSLDALKISIRQLKWKEFPFGRRLPCDIYWHGVSFHDSDIFSGQVNKFPGMTEMVRKITLSRAVRIMQNLFPEEYNFYPRSWILPDEFQLFAAQVQMVKDGDPSWKPTFIVKPDSGCQGDGIYLIKDPSDIRLAGTLQSRPAVVQEYICKPLLIDKLKFDIRLYVLLKSLDPLEIYIAKEGLSRFCTEPYQEPNPKNLHHIFMHLTNYSLNIHSGKFVHSDSTSTGSKRTFSSILCRLSSKGVDIKKVWSDIISLVIKTVIALTPELKVFYQSDIPAGRPGPTCFQILGFDILLMKNLKPILLEVNANPSMRIEHEQELSPGVFENVPSLVDEEVKVAVIRDTLRLMDPLKKKRGNQSQQLLATKENPSDSELAGNTNPEAHLPSICLKQVFPKYAKQFNYLRLVDRMANLFIRFLGIKGTMKLGPTGFRTFIRNCKLSSSSLSMAAVDILYIDITRRWNSMTMDQRDSGYVISSSEKWRS
;
A
#
# COMPACT_ATOMS: atom_id res chain seq x y z
N MET A 1 -35.60 9.80 30.19
CA MET A 1 -35.30 8.39 29.85
C MET A 1 -34.81 8.33 28.41
N LEU A 2 -33.49 8.43 28.21
CA LEU A 2 -32.84 8.28 26.90
C LEU A 2 -32.54 6.79 26.72
N ARG A 3 -33.31 6.07 25.89
CA ARG A 3 -32.88 4.76 25.40
C ARG A 3 -31.65 4.98 24.52
N GLY A 4 -30.50 4.43 24.92
CA GLY A 4 -29.32 4.36 24.07
C GLY A 4 -29.65 3.59 22.79
N SER A 5 -29.13 4.03 21.65
CA SER A 5 -29.30 3.31 20.40
C SER A 5 -28.52 1.98 20.45
N PRO A 6 -29.04 0.88 19.88
CA PRO A 6 -28.33 -0.41 19.79
C PRO A 6 -26.94 -0.30 19.17
N GLU A 7 -26.73 0.71 18.31
CA GLU A 7 -25.44 1.03 17.67
C GLU A 7 -24.38 1.52 18.66
N ARG A 8 -24.78 2.25 19.72
CA ARG A 8 -23.87 2.70 20.78
C ARG A 8 -23.48 1.57 21.72
N GLU A 9 -24.39 0.63 21.97
CA GLU A 9 -24.10 -0.58 22.74
C GLU A 9 -23.14 -1.51 21.98
N LEU A 10 -23.30 -1.66 20.66
CA LEU A 10 -22.35 -2.39 19.82
C LEU A 10 -20.96 -1.74 19.80
N ALA A 11 -20.90 -0.40 19.77
CA ALA A 11 -19.65 0.36 19.79
C ALA A 11 -18.92 0.30 21.15
N ALA A 12 -19.67 0.30 22.26
CA ALA A 12 -19.13 0.11 23.61
C ALA A 12 -18.70 -1.35 23.85
N TRP A 13 -19.47 -2.32 23.34
CA TRP A 13 -19.13 -3.73 23.34
C TRP A 13 -17.85 -4.04 22.53
N TRP A 14 -17.66 -3.39 21.37
CA TRP A 14 -16.39 -3.43 20.63
C TRP A 14 -15.18 -2.96 21.44
N GLU A 15 -15.37 -2.05 22.41
CA GLU A 15 -14.27 -1.57 23.26
C GLU A 15 -13.90 -2.54 24.37
N ALA A 16 -14.84 -3.36 24.86
CA ALA A 16 -14.61 -4.29 25.95
C ALA A 16 -14.27 -5.73 25.50
N GLU A 17 -14.87 -6.22 24.41
CA GLU A 17 -14.89 -7.67 24.13
C GLU A 17 -13.94 -8.12 23.01
N ALA A 18 -13.63 -7.25 22.04
CA ALA A 18 -12.61 -7.52 21.02
C ALA A 18 -11.18 -7.54 21.60
N GLU A 19 -10.99 -6.99 22.81
CA GLU A 19 -9.74 -7.09 23.57
C GLU A 19 -9.61 -8.43 24.28
N ALA A 20 -10.68 -8.95 24.89
CA ALA A 20 -10.66 -10.20 25.63
C ALA A 20 -10.64 -11.46 24.74
N GLU A 21 -11.40 -11.48 23.65
CA GLU A 21 -11.55 -12.71 22.85
C GLU A 21 -10.47 -12.92 21.79
N ALA A 22 -9.88 -11.85 21.26
CA ALA A 22 -8.75 -11.99 20.36
C ALA A 22 -7.49 -12.51 21.08
N GLU A 23 -7.44 -12.37 22.41
CA GLU A 23 -6.42 -12.96 23.27
C GLU A 23 -6.73 -14.45 23.52
N ALA A 24 -7.99 -14.80 23.79
CA ALA A 24 -8.43 -16.18 23.98
C ALA A 24 -8.34 -17.06 22.70
N GLU A 25 -8.74 -16.54 21.53
CA GLU A 25 -8.61 -17.27 20.26
C GLU A 25 -7.14 -17.45 19.83
N ALA A 26 -6.28 -16.49 20.16
CA ALA A 26 -4.83 -16.60 19.92
C ALA A 26 -4.22 -17.73 20.73
N GLU A 27 -4.64 -17.87 21.99
CA GLU A 27 -4.21 -18.97 22.87
C GLU A 27 -4.73 -20.32 22.36
N ALA A 28 -6.00 -20.40 21.96
CA ALA A 28 -6.60 -21.61 21.41
C ALA A 28 -5.95 -22.07 20.09
N ALA A 29 -5.68 -21.14 19.16
CA ALA A 29 -5.01 -21.45 17.89
C ALA A 29 -3.55 -21.87 18.07
N THR A 30 -2.86 -21.28 19.06
CA THR A 30 -1.49 -21.68 19.44
C THR A 30 -1.47 -23.08 20.05
N ALA A 31 -2.45 -23.40 20.90
CA ALA A 31 -2.61 -24.72 21.49
C ALA A 31 -2.91 -25.81 20.42
N ALA A 32 -3.82 -25.54 19.48
CA ALA A 32 -4.15 -26.47 18.40
C ALA A 32 -2.94 -26.75 17.47
N LYS A 33 -2.15 -25.72 17.15
CA LYS A 33 -0.92 -25.87 16.34
C LYS A 33 0.18 -26.63 17.10
N ALA A 34 0.32 -26.42 18.40
CA ALA A 34 1.25 -27.17 19.23
C ALA A 34 0.88 -28.66 19.34
N GLN A 35 -0.42 -28.98 19.29
CA GLN A 35 -0.92 -30.35 19.32
C GLN A 35 -0.69 -31.07 17.99
N ALA A 36 -0.95 -30.41 16.85
CA ALA A 36 -0.65 -30.93 15.51
C ALA A 36 0.87 -31.16 15.29
N ALA A 37 1.72 -30.28 15.83
CA ALA A 37 3.18 -30.45 15.76
C ALA A 37 3.68 -31.63 16.62
N LYS A 38 2.99 -31.98 17.71
CA LYS A 38 3.33 -33.15 18.54
C LYS A 38 2.93 -34.48 17.89
N GLU A 39 1.87 -34.50 17.09
CA GLU A 39 1.45 -35.69 16.34
C GLU A 39 2.36 -35.99 15.15
N GLN A 40 2.97 -34.97 14.52
CA GLN A 40 3.92 -35.17 13.41
C GLN A 40 5.31 -35.67 13.84
N VAL A 41 5.66 -35.59 15.13
CA VAL A 41 6.97 -36.03 15.65
C VAL A 41 6.96 -37.50 16.11
N ARG A 42 5.83 -38.21 15.95
CA ARG A 42 5.65 -39.58 16.49
C ARG A 42 5.61 -40.71 15.45
N VAL A 43 6.37 -40.58 14.35
CA VAL A 43 6.61 -41.70 13.41
C VAL A 43 8.11 -42.01 13.36
N ASP A 44 8.43 -43.27 13.64
CA ASP A 44 9.74 -43.84 14.02
C ASP A 44 10.86 -43.75 12.96
N PRO A 45 12.15 -43.83 13.38
CA PRO A 45 13.31 -43.90 12.52
C PRO A 45 13.76 -45.34 12.27
N GLY A 46 14.05 -45.71 11.02
CA GLY A 46 14.86 -46.90 10.74
C GLY A 46 14.65 -47.50 9.36
N ALA A 47 15.67 -47.36 8.49
CA ALA A 47 16.25 -48.44 7.69
C ALA A 47 17.31 -47.87 6.74
N ALA A 48 18.56 -48.29 6.96
CA ALA A 48 19.69 -48.10 6.06
C ALA A 48 19.64 -49.13 4.91
N GLY A 49 20.13 -48.76 3.73
CA GLY A 49 20.36 -49.68 2.61
C GLY A 49 20.74 -48.97 1.31
N GLU A 50 22.04 -48.85 1.05
CA GLU A 50 22.63 -48.89 -0.31
C GLU A 50 22.56 -50.36 -0.84
N PRO A 51 22.68 -50.69 -2.16
CA PRO A 51 23.67 -50.09 -3.08
C PRO A 51 23.34 -50.03 -4.60
N GLU A 52 24.32 -49.51 -5.34
CA GLU A 52 24.84 -49.97 -6.64
C GLU A 52 24.46 -49.32 -8.00
N ARG A 53 25.54 -49.21 -8.80
CA ARG A 53 25.77 -48.54 -10.09
C ARG A 53 25.26 -49.34 -11.28
N LYS A 54 25.03 -48.68 -12.43
CA LYS A 54 25.62 -49.06 -13.73
C LYS A 54 25.42 -47.98 -14.81
N ALA A 55 26.50 -47.76 -15.57
CA ALA A 55 26.61 -46.88 -16.73
C ALA A 55 26.35 -47.65 -18.04
N ALA A 56 26.02 -46.94 -19.11
CA ALA A 56 26.25 -47.38 -20.50
C ALA A 56 26.36 -46.16 -21.44
N GLU A 57 27.53 -46.03 -22.07
CA GLU A 57 27.80 -45.23 -23.29
C GLU A 57 27.35 -46.02 -24.54
N GLU A 58 27.05 -45.32 -25.65
CA GLU A 58 27.85 -45.28 -26.89
C GLU A 58 27.02 -44.91 -28.14
N GLN A 59 27.56 -44.00 -28.96
CA GLN A 59 27.19 -43.74 -30.37
C GLN A 59 28.05 -44.62 -31.31
N PRO A 60 27.83 -44.61 -32.65
CA PRO A 60 28.72 -43.77 -33.49
C PRO A 60 28.15 -43.19 -34.84
N LYS A 61 28.72 -42.02 -35.24
CA LYS A 61 29.26 -41.49 -36.55
C LYS A 61 28.94 -42.20 -37.89
N GLU A 62 28.96 -41.63 -39.12
CA GLU A 62 29.52 -40.44 -39.87
C GLU A 62 28.94 -40.50 -41.34
N PRO A 63 29.37 -39.78 -42.43
CA PRO A 63 30.25 -38.61 -42.64
C PRO A 63 29.71 -37.51 -43.65
N THR A 64 30.56 -36.50 -43.89
CA THR A 64 30.46 -35.28 -44.75
C THR A 64 30.70 -35.54 -46.27
N PRO A 65 30.50 -34.57 -47.22
CA PRO A 65 31.53 -33.56 -47.57
C PRO A 65 31.00 -32.16 -48.05
N GLY A 66 31.85 -31.12 -48.02
CA GLY A 66 31.70 -29.85 -48.79
C GLY A 66 32.41 -29.93 -50.16
N PRO A 67 32.87 -28.83 -50.81
CA PRO A 67 32.64 -27.38 -50.66
C PRO A 67 32.32 -26.66 -52.02
N HIS A 68 32.01 -25.34 -52.03
CA HIS A 68 32.33 -24.48 -53.19
C HIS A 68 32.48 -23.00 -52.80
N ARG A 69 33.51 -22.35 -53.38
CA ARG A 69 33.95 -20.95 -53.29
C ARG A 69 33.63 -20.19 -54.60
N THR A 70 33.38 -18.89 -54.49
CA THR A 70 33.70 -17.76 -55.44
C THR A 70 33.48 -16.46 -54.62
N ALA A 71 34.43 -15.56 -54.28
CA ALA A 71 35.35 -14.69 -55.06
C ALA A 71 34.60 -13.85 -56.12
N GLU A 72 34.79 -12.54 -56.36
CA GLU A 72 35.50 -11.39 -55.76
C GLU A 72 35.00 -10.11 -56.52
N GLU A 73 35.58 -8.93 -56.25
CA GLU A 73 35.36 -7.55 -56.81
C GLU A 73 34.46 -6.64 -55.94
N GLY A 74 34.88 -5.50 -55.39
CA GLY A 74 36.11 -4.72 -55.50
C GLY A 74 35.91 -3.41 -56.25
N ASP A 75 35.57 -2.31 -55.57
CA ASP A 75 36.11 -0.98 -55.91
C ASP A 75 35.97 0.05 -54.77
N ALA A 76 36.78 1.10 -54.86
CA ALA A 76 37.43 1.80 -53.78
C ALA A 76 36.87 3.20 -53.44
N ARG A 77 37.20 3.62 -52.21
CA ARG A 77 37.47 5.00 -51.72
C ARG A 77 36.35 6.06 -51.82
N ILE A 78 36.00 6.63 -50.65
CA ILE A 78 36.36 8.02 -50.20
C ILE A 78 35.72 8.25 -48.81
N SER A 79 36.53 8.66 -47.84
CA SER A 79 36.10 9.06 -46.49
C SER A 79 35.67 10.53 -46.44
N PRO A 80 34.60 10.90 -45.71
CA PRO A 80 34.38 12.29 -45.30
C PRO A 80 34.87 12.55 -43.87
N ARG A 81 35.63 13.65 -43.74
CA ARG A 81 36.13 14.25 -42.50
C ARG A 81 35.01 14.75 -41.58
N PRO A 82 35.27 14.89 -40.27
CA PRO A 82 34.35 15.52 -39.32
C PRO A 82 34.37 17.07 -39.44
N PRO A 83 33.24 17.75 -39.15
CA PRO A 83 33.14 19.22 -39.18
C PRO A 83 33.81 19.88 -37.95
N PRO A 84 34.14 21.19 -38.05
CA PRO A 84 35.12 21.85 -37.20
C PRO A 84 34.59 22.28 -35.83
N ALA A 85 35.53 22.33 -34.87
CA ALA A 85 35.34 22.82 -33.51
C ALA A 85 35.08 24.33 -33.48
N LEU A 86 34.10 24.75 -32.66
CA LEU A 86 33.85 26.12 -32.27
C LEU A 86 34.23 26.34 -30.79
N PRO A 87 34.61 27.57 -30.39
CA PRO A 87 35.63 27.80 -29.38
C PRO A 87 35.16 27.77 -27.92
N VAL A 88 36.12 27.42 -27.07
CA VAL A 88 36.09 27.41 -25.60
C VAL A 88 35.79 28.81 -25.04
N PHE A 89 34.65 28.96 -24.36
CA PHE A 89 34.36 30.15 -23.55
C PHE A 89 35.03 30.02 -22.17
N ARG A 90 36.05 30.87 -21.92
CA ARG A 90 36.59 31.15 -20.59
C ARG A 90 35.72 32.21 -19.90
N PRO A 91 35.35 32.07 -18.61
CA PRO A 91 34.72 33.15 -17.87
C PRO A 91 35.77 34.21 -17.47
N LYS A 92 35.47 35.49 -17.74
CA LYS A 92 36.23 36.65 -17.25
C LYS A 92 35.44 37.39 -16.16
N PRO A 93 36.13 38.09 -15.23
CA PRO A 93 35.61 38.51 -13.94
C PRO A 93 34.79 39.81 -13.98
N ALA A 94 33.97 40.00 -12.94
CA ALA A 94 33.16 41.19 -12.69
C ALA A 94 34.02 42.44 -12.39
N PRO A 95 33.58 43.66 -12.78
CA PRO A 95 34.28 44.89 -12.46
C PRO A 95 33.87 45.46 -11.10
N ALA A 96 34.83 46.08 -10.43
CA ALA A 96 34.68 46.92 -9.23
C ALA A 96 35.13 48.35 -9.54
N GLN A 97 34.47 49.34 -8.90
CA GLN A 97 34.89 50.72 -8.51
C GLN A 97 33.63 51.61 -8.47
N GLY A 98 33.37 52.52 -7.52
CA GLY A 98 34.03 53.07 -6.31
C GLY A 98 32.91 53.71 -5.45
N LEU A 99 33.05 54.46 -4.34
CA LEU A 99 34.11 55.16 -3.60
C LEU A 99 33.53 55.46 -2.19
N CYS A 100 34.39 55.58 -1.16
CA CYS A 100 34.06 55.93 0.24
C CYS A 100 33.75 57.45 0.43
N PRO A 101 33.38 57.93 1.65
CA PRO A 101 34.39 58.20 2.69
C PRO A 101 33.97 57.92 4.15
N GLN A 102 35.00 57.89 5.00
CA GLN A 102 35.01 57.71 6.45
C GLN A 102 34.39 58.87 7.25
N GLY A 103 33.85 58.55 8.43
CA GLY A 103 33.66 59.47 9.55
C GLY A 103 33.80 58.75 10.90
N LYS A 104 34.88 59.08 11.64
CA LYS A 104 35.13 58.81 13.08
C LYS A 104 34.07 59.54 13.93
N SER A 105 33.76 59.34 15.22
CA SER A 105 34.29 58.66 16.41
C SER A 105 33.24 58.86 17.52
N GLY A 106 33.15 57.98 18.53
CA GLY A 106 32.43 58.32 19.76
C GLY A 106 32.21 57.16 20.72
N SER A 107 33.22 56.83 21.52
CA SER A 107 33.07 55.93 22.67
C SER A 107 32.28 56.61 23.79
N LYS A 108 31.26 55.94 24.34
CA LYS A 108 30.96 55.99 25.77
C LYS A 108 30.55 54.59 26.23
N GLY A 109 31.47 53.93 26.92
CA GLY A 109 31.14 52.78 27.76
C GLY A 109 30.33 53.25 28.97
N ARG A 110 29.26 52.52 29.27
CA ARG A 110 28.76 52.37 30.64
C ARG A 110 28.34 50.91 30.83
N SER A 111 29.23 50.18 31.48
CA SER A 111 28.92 48.94 32.19
C SER A 111 27.85 49.24 33.25
N CYS A 112 26.78 48.45 33.28
CA CYS A 112 26.04 48.16 34.51
C CYS A 112 25.20 46.88 34.36
N LYS A 113 25.72 45.83 34.99
CA LYS A 113 25.04 44.79 35.77
C LYS A 113 23.78 44.11 35.19
N ARG A 114 23.97 42.81 34.93
CA ARG A 114 22.93 41.76 34.98
C ARG A 114 21.99 42.00 36.18
N SER A 115 20.72 42.23 35.91
CA SER A 115 19.62 41.89 36.80
C SER A 115 18.87 40.73 36.15
N SER A 116 19.09 39.55 36.71
CA SER A 116 18.29 38.36 36.51
C SER A 116 16.85 38.63 36.94
N GLY A 117 15.97 38.86 35.98
CA GLY A 117 14.53 38.71 36.12
C GLY A 117 14.08 37.60 35.19
N GLN A 118 14.07 36.36 35.67
CA GLN A 118 13.30 35.29 35.05
C GLN A 118 11.82 35.65 35.19
N SER A 119 11.24 36.23 34.14
CA SER A 119 9.82 36.05 33.89
C SER A 119 9.68 34.73 33.16
N ASP A 120 9.33 33.67 33.89
CA ASP A 120 8.83 32.42 33.32
C ASP A 120 7.48 32.72 32.63
N GLU A 121 7.54 33.30 31.43
CA GLU A 121 6.41 33.23 30.51
C GLU A 121 6.24 31.75 30.17
N TYR A 122 5.17 31.15 30.69
CA TYR A 122 4.61 29.89 30.23
C TYR A 122 4.36 30.01 28.72
N CYS A 123 5.36 29.68 27.91
CA CYS A 123 5.26 29.70 26.47
C CYS A 123 4.30 28.58 26.08
N SER A 124 3.05 28.97 25.80
CA SER A 124 2.04 28.04 25.29
C SER A 124 2.65 27.24 24.13
N PRO A 125 2.52 25.89 24.13
CA PRO A 125 3.19 25.08 23.13
C PRO A 125 2.73 25.50 21.74
N ARG A 126 3.70 25.76 20.84
CA ARG A 126 3.39 26.14 19.46
C ARG A 126 2.40 25.14 18.84
N PRO A 127 1.38 25.60 18.11
CA PRO A 127 0.43 24.70 17.47
C PRO A 127 1.15 23.82 16.44
N VAL A 128 0.69 22.57 16.30
CA VAL A 128 1.12 21.69 15.21
C VAL A 128 0.69 22.30 13.88
N THR A 129 1.60 22.27 12.90
CA THR A 129 1.42 22.90 11.59
C THR A 129 1.18 21.86 10.50
N VAL A 130 0.14 22.08 9.68
CA VAL A 130 -0.26 21.16 8.61
C VAL A 130 -0.32 21.91 7.28
N ASP A 131 0.41 21.42 6.27
CA ASP A 131 0.29 21.87 4.89
C ASP A 131 -0.84 21.09 4.19
N SER A 132 -1.88 21.82 3.75
CA SER A 132 -3.05 21.26 3.06
C SER A 132 -3.11 21.61 1.57
N SER A 133 -2.09 22.31 1.04
CA SER A 133 -2.08 22.85 -0.33
C SER A 133 -2.22 21.79 -1.43
N LYS A 134 -1.79 20.55 -1.14
CA LYS A 134 -1.85 19.41 -2.07
C LYS A 134 -2.87 18.35 -1.65
N ALA A 135 -3.80 18.65 -0.75
CA ALA A 135 -4.72 17.67 -0.16
C ALA A 135 -5.77 17.11 -1.14
N ARG A 136 -6.15 17.85 -2.21
CA ARG A 136 -7.14 17.41 -3.22
C ARG A 136 -8.45 16.91 -2.57
N THR A 137 -8.87 15.67 -2.85
CA THR A 137 -10.17 15.11 -2.40
C THR A 137 -10.33 15.06 -0.88
N SER A 138 -9.25 15.13 -0.10
CA SER A 138 -9.34 15.14 1.37
C SER A 138 -9.43 16.54 1.97
N LEU A 139 -9.40 17.60 1.18
CA LEU A 139 -9.24 18.97 1.67
C LEU A 139 -10.31 19.35 2.71
N ASP A 140 -11.59 19.12 2.44
CA ASP A 140 -12.66 19.57 3.32
C ASP A 140 -12.71 18.78 4.63
N ALA A 141 -12.58 17.46 4.55
CA ALA A 141 -12.46 16.60 5.72
C ALA A 141 -11.20 16.90 6.55
N LEU A 142 -10.09 17.26 5.89
CA LEU A 142 -8.85 17.69 6.54
C LEU A 142 -9.03 19.02 7.27
N LYS A 143 -9.68 20.01 6.65
CA LYS A 143 -9.99 21.30 7.28
C LYS A 143 -10.84 21.15 8.53
N ILE A 144 -11.87 20.30 8.46
CA ILE A 144 -12.70 19.98 9.64
C ILE A 144 -11.83 19.35 10.74
N SER A 145 -11.00 18.38 10.37
CA SER A 145 -10.11 17.68 11.32
C SER A 145 -9.11 18.61 11.99
N ILE A 146 -8.43 19.47 11.23
CA ILE A 146 -7.44 20.45 11.75
C ILE A 146 -8.13 21.42 12.72
N ARG A 147 -9.32 21.91 12.40
CA ARG A 147 -10.12 22.78 13.28
C ARG A 147 -10.48 22.09 14.59
N GLN A 148 -10.96 20.84 14.54
CA GLN A 148 -11.30 20.06 15.74
C GLN A 148 -10.09 19.83 16.67
N LEU A 149 -8.90 19.66 16.08
CA LEU A 149 -7.63 19.51 16.80
C LEU A 149 -7.02 20.84 17.27
N LYS A 150 -7.58 21.98 16.87
CA LYS A 150 -7.02 23.32 17.12
C LYS A 150 -5.58 23.46 16.59
N TRP A 151 -5.31 22.84 15.44
CA TRP A 151 -4.01 22.90 14.76
C TRP A 151 -3.98 24.02 13.72
N LYS A 152 -2.78 24.39 13.25
CA LYS A 152 -2.59 25.50 12.30
C LYS A 152 -2.47 24.99 10.87
N GLU A 153 -3.43 25.36 10.03
CA GLU A 153 -3.43 25.06 8.59
C GLU A 153 -2.57 26.05 7.78
N PHE A 154 -1.92 25.55 6.74
CA PHE A 154 -1.29 26.33 5.67
C PHE A 154 -1.85 25.90 4.31
N PRO A 155 -2.92 26.56 3.80
CA PRO A 155 -3.63 26.12 2.59
C PRO A 155 -2.89 26.43 1.29
N PHE A 156 -1.90 27.33 1.32
CA PHE A 156 -1.08 27.69 0.15
C PHE A 156 0.37 27.23 0.29
N GLY A 157 0.64 26.33 1.25
CA GLY A 157 1.98 25.94 1.65
C GLY A 157 2.74 27.10 2.31
N ARG A 158 4.01 26.87 2.64
CA ARG A 158 4.91 27.92 3.16
C ARG A 158 6.37 27.54 2.98
N ARG A 159 7.26 28.55 3.05
CA ARG A 159 8.72 28.36 2.95
C ARG A 159 9.33 27.62 4.15
N LEU A 160 8.76 27.79 5.34
CA LEU A 160 9.24 27.14 6.55
C LEU A 160 8.68 25.70 6.65
N PRO A 161 9.47 24.72 7.11
CA PRO A 161 8.97 23.34 7.20
C PRO A 161 7.70 23.22 8.06
N CYS A 162 6.72 22.46 7.58
CA CYS A 162 5.54 22.07 8.36
C CYS A 162 5.82 20.80 9.16
N ASP A 163 5.06 20.58 10.23
CA ASP A 163 5.14 19.35 10.99
C ASP A 163 4.55 18.17 10.20
N ILE A 164 3.46 18.42 9.46
CA ILE A 164 2.77 17.45 8.62
C ILE A 164 2.48 18.05 7.24
N TYR A 165 2.72 17.27 6.19
CA TYR A 165 2.38 17.56 4.80
C TYR A 165 1.31 16.58 4.33
N TRP A 166 0.15 17.11 3.92
CA TRP A 166 -0.98 16.30 3.48
C TRP A 166 -1.20 16.39 1.98
N HIS A 167 -0.79 15.34 1.28
CA HIS A 167 -0.84 15.22 -0.18
C HIS A 167 -1.96 14.27 -0.62
N GLY A 168 -2.56 14.54 -1.78
CA GLY A 168 -3.66 13.75 -2.32
C GLY A 168 -3.23 12.48 -3.04
N VAL A 169 -2.13 12.50 -3.80
CA VAL A 169 -1.73 11.41 -4.70
C VAL A 169 -0.34 10.86 -4.42
N SER A 170 0.69 11.70 -4.56
CA SER A 170 2.07 11.34 -4.29
C SER A 170 2.83 12.57 -3.81
N PHE A 171 4.08 12.37 -3.41
CA PHE A 171 5.04 13.44 -3.21
C PHE A 171 6.31 13.04 -3.95
N HIS A 172 6.76 13.91 -4.84
CA HIS A 172 8.08 13.83 -5.47
C HIS A 172 8.87 15.12 -5.21
N ASP A 173 8.34 16.00 -4.34
CA ASP A 173 8.98 17.26 -4.02
C ASP A 173 10.26 16.96 -3.25
N SER A 174 11.38 17.24 -3.90
CA SER A 174 12.72 17.23 -3.29
C SER A 174 12.84 18.17 -2.10
N ASP A 175 11.84 19.04 -1.87
CA ASP A 175 11.91 20.16 -0.95
C ASP A 175 11.40 19.84 0.46
N ILE A 176 10.84 18.63 0.67
CA ILE A 176 10.44 18.17 2.01
C ILE A 176 11.64 17.46 2.65
N PHE A 177 12.44 18.21 3.41
CA PHE A 177 13.64 17.67 4.08
C PHE A 177 13.40 17.24 5.55
N SER A 178 12.20 17.48 6.08
CA SER A 178 11.84 17.17 7.48
C SER A 178 10.32 17.07 7.65
N GLY A 179 9.88 16.69 8.85
CA GLY A 179 8.45 16.54 9.15
C GLY A 179 7.90 15.19 8.71
N GLN A 180 6.59 15.13 8.52
CA GLN A 180 5.87 13.88 8.21
C GLN A 180 4.99 14.07 6.97
N VAL A 181 4.92 13.08 6.08
CA VAL A 181 4.09 13.12 4.86
C VAL A 181 3.16 11.92 4.80
N ASN A 182 1.92 12.13 4.35
CA ASN A 182 0.86 11.12 4.32
C ASN A 182 0.93 10.16 3.10
N LYS A 183 2.13 9.89 2.58
CA LYS A 183 2.38 9.00 1.44
C LYS A 183 3.68 8.22 1.63
N PHE A 184 3.71 6.96 1.23
CA PHE A 184 4.95 6.21 1.03
C PHE A 184 5.37 6.25 -0.45
N PRO A 185 6.66 6.49 -0.74
CA PRO A 185 7.23 6.22 -2.06
C PRO A 185 6.96 4.78 -2.51
N GLY A 186 6.55 4.60 -3.78
CA GLY A 186 6.24 3.28 -4.35
C GLY A 186 4.86 2.72 -4.02
N MET A 187 4.09 3.30 -3.09
CA MET A 187 2.81 2.70 -2.68
C MET A 187 1.79 2.62 -3.82
N THR A 188 1.73 3.64 -4.68
CA THR A 188 0.76 3.67 -5.79
C THR A 188 1.10 2.59 -6.82
N GLU A 189 2.38 2.38 -7.07
CA GLU A 189 2.95 1.36 -7.93
C GLU A 189 2.72 -0.05 -7.37
N MET A 190 2.88 -0.21 -6.04
CA MET A 190 2.71 -1.46 -5.32
C MET A 190 1.27 -1.97 -5.30
N VAL A 191 0.30 -1.06 -5.22
CA VAL A 191 -1.12 -1.44 -5.15
C VAL A 191 -1.82 -1.43 -6.51
N ARG A 192 -1.09 -1.20 -7.62
CA ARG A 192 -1.60 -1.51 -8.96
C ARG A 192 -1.98 -2.99 -9.04
N LYS A 193 -2.96 -3.31 -9.89
CA LYS A 193 -3.60 -4.63 -9.90
C LYS A 193 -2.59 -5.73 -10.16
N ILE A 194 -1.68 -5.53 -11.11
CA ILE A 194 -0.62 -6.48 -11.44
C ILE A 194 0.37 -6.63 -10.29
N THR A 195 0.91 -5.52 -9.76
CA THR A 195 1.91 -5.58 -8.68
C THR A 195 1.33 -6.18 -7.40
N LEU A 196 0.12 -5.77 -7.02
CA LEU A 196 -0.63 -6.36 -5.90
C LEU A 196 -0.84 -7.87 -6.13
N SER A 197 -1.26 -8.27 -7.33
CA SER A 197 -1.44 -9.68 -7.68
C SER A 197 -0.13 -10.46 -7.54
N ARG A 198 1.00 -9.91 -8.03
CA ARG A 198 2.32 -10.54 -7.90
C ARG A 198 2.72 -10.70 -6.43
N ALA A 199 2.61 -9.64 -5.64
CA ALA A 199 2.96 -9.65 -4.22
C ALA A 199 2.12 -10.69 -3.43
N VAL A 200 0.81 -10.71 -3.63
CA VAL A 200 -0.08 -11.65 -2.95
C VAL A 200 0.14 -13.09 -3.45
N ARG A 201 0.34 -13.30 -4.75
CA ARG A 201 0.61 -14.64 -5.32
C ARG A 201 1.94 -15.23 -4.86
N ILE A 202 2.98 -14.42 -4.67
CA ILE A 202 4.23 -14.87 -4.03
C ILE A 202 3.92 -15.47 -2.65
N MET A 203 3.10 -14.77 -1.86
CA MET A 203 2.71 -15.24 -0.54
C MET A 203 1.75 -16.45 -0.59
N GLN A 204 0.86 -16.55 -1.59
CA GLN A 204 0.04 -17.75 -1.82
C GLN A 204 0.88 -18.99 -2.14
N ASN A 205 1.97 -18.83 -2.92
CA ASN A 205 2.85 -19.95 -3.23
C ASN A 205 3.64 -20.41 -1.98
N LEU A 206 4.03 -19.48 -1.11
CA LEU A 206 4.77 -19.79 0.12
C LEU A 206 3.86 -20.29 1.26
N PHE A 207 2.65 -19.74 1.35
CA PHE A 207 1.71 -19.96 2.45
C PHE A 207 0.26 -20.07 1.93
N PRO A 208 -0.08 -21.14 1.17
CA PRO A 208 -1.35 -21.25 0.45
C PRO A 208 -2.58 -21.16 1.36
N GLU A 209 -2.55 -21.84 2.51
CA GLU A 209 -3.66 -21.84 3.48
C GLU A 209 -3.86 -20.46 4.13
N GLU A 210 -2.79 -19.69 4.27
CA GLU A 210 -2.84 -18.39 4.93
C GLU A 210 -3.31 -17.27 3.99
N TYR A 211 -3.06 -17.41 2.68
CA TYR A 211 -3.37 -16.41 1.64
C TYR A 211 -4.53 -16.82 0.71
N ASN A 212 -5.42 -17.69 1.17
CA ASN A 212 -6.60 -18.14 0.42
C ASN A 212 -7.74 -17.09 0.34
N PHE A 213 -7.49 -15.83 0.71
CA PHE A 213 -8.45 -14.72 0.68
C PHE A 213 -8.34 -13.85 -0.59
N TYR A 214 -7.46 -14.21 -1.53
CA TYR A 214 -7.31 -13.54 -2.81
C TYR A 214 -7.66 -14.52 -3.95
N PRO A 215 -8.60 -14.19 -4.85
CA PRO A 215 -9.02 -15.13 -5.89
C PRO A 215 -7.88 -15.43 -6.86
N ARG A 216 -7.89 -16.64 -7.43
CA ARG A 216 -6.87 -17.04 -8.42
C ARG A 216 -6.85 -16.05 -9.57
N SER A 217 -5.65 -15.63 -9.95
CA SER A 217 -5.44 -14.52 -10.87
C SER A 217 -4.27 -14.78 -11.82
N TRP A 218 -4.39 -14.28 -13.04
CA TRP A 218 -3.41 -14.35 -14.13
C TRP A 218 -3.16 -12.96 -14.69
N ILE A 219 -1.92 -12.69 -15.09
CA ILE A 219 -1.44 -11.41 -15.59
C ILE A 219 -1.31 -11.51 -17.10
N LEU A 220 -2.09 -10.71 -17.82
CA LEU A 220 -2.08 -10.65 -19.27
C LEU A 220 -1.18 -9.50 -19.75
N PRO A 221 -0.55 -9.64 -20.95
CA PRO A 221 -0.65 -10.80 -21.86
C PRO A 221 0.23 -12.00 -21.49
N ASP A 222 1.20 -11.83 -20.59
CA ASP A 222 2.26 -12.81 -20.28
C ASP A 222 1.76 -14.21 -19.94
N GLU A 223 0.70 -14.31 -19.14
CA GLU A 223 0.15 -15.57 -18.63
C GLU A 223 -1.09 -16.03 -19.39
N PHE A 224 -1.40 -15.48 -20.57
CA PHE A 224 -2.58 -15.87 -21.35
C PHE A 224 -2.58 -17.37 -21.67
N GLN A 225 -1.45 -17.91 -22.15
CA GLN A 225 -1.34 -19.32 -22.49
C GLN A 225 -1.50 -20.22 -21.27
N LEU A 226 -0.94 -19.81 -20.12
CA LEU A 226 -1.10 -20.51 -18.85
C LEU A 226 -2.57 -20.50 -18.39
N PHE A 227 -3.23 -19.36 -18.48
CA PHE A 227 -4.64 -19.20 -18.15
C PHE A 227 -5.51 -20.12 -19.03
N ALA A 228 -5.33 -20.07 -20.35
CA ALA A 228 -6.09 -20.88 -21.29
C ALA A 228 -5.89 -22.38 -21.04
N ALA A 229 -4.64 -22.83 -20.88
CA ALA A 229 -4.33 -24.23 -20.62
C ALA A 229 -4.93 -24.73 -19.29
N GLN A 230 -4.87 -23.92 -18.22
CA GLN A 230 -5.46 -24.29 -16.94
C GLN A 230 -6.98 -24.37 -16.99
N VAL A 231 -7.64 -23.43 -17.67
CA VAL A 231 -9.10 -23.47 -17.85
C VAL A 231 -9.50 -24.72 -18.65
N GLN A 232 -8.78 -25.03 -19.72
CA GLN A 232 -9.05 -26.21 -20.54
C GLN A 232 -8.89 -27.50 -19.72
N MET A 233 -7.78 -27.65 -19.00
CA MET A 233 -7.51 -28.83 -18.17
C MET A 233 -8.60 -29.09 -17.13
N VAL A 234 -9.12 -28.04 -16.47
CA VAL A 234 -10.21 -28.21 -15.49
C VAL A 234 -11.53 -28.55 -16.18
N LYS A 235 -11.84 -27.95 -17.34
CA LYS A 235 -13.05 -28.28 -18.12
C LYS A 235 -13.04 -29.73 -18.61
N ASP A 236 -11.87 -30.25 -19.00
CA ASP A 236 -11.72 -31.64 -19.44
C ASP A 236 -11.94 -32.62 -18.28
N GLY A 237 -11.51 -32.26 -17.06
CA GLY A 237 -11.71 -33.06 -15.85
C GLY A 237 -13.11 -32.92 -15.21
N ASP A 238 -13.76 -31.77 -15.37
CA ASP A 238 -15.11 -31.48 -14.89
C ASP A 238 -15.89 -30.63 -15.90
N PRO A 239 -16.62 -31.27 -16.85
CA PRO A 239 -17.45 -30.56 -17.83
C PRO A 239 -18.60 -29.75 -17.23
N SER A 240 -18.94 -30.00 -15.95
CA SER A 240 -19.98 -29.24 -15.24
C SER A 240 -19.47 -27.90 -14.70
N TRP A 241 -18.14 -27.73 -14.65
CA TRP A 241 -17.50 -26.50 -14.19
C TRP A 241 -17.77 -25.34 -15.15
N LYS A 242 -18.53 -24.36 -14.66
CA LYS A 242 -18.94 -23.16 -15.42
C LYS A 242 -18.31 -21.91 -14.79
N PRO A 243 -17.00 -21.71 -14.94
CA PRO A 243 -16.31 -20.60 -14.31
C PRO A 243 -16.82 -19.26 -14.86
N THR A 244 -16.64 -18.21 -14.06
CA THR A 244 -16.75 -16.83 -14.53
C THR A 244 -15.47 -16.13 -14.11
N PHE A 245 -14.89 -15.34 -15.00
CA PHE A 245 -13.73 -14.53 -14.69
C PHE A 245 -14.07 -13.06 -14.86
N ILE A 246 -13.34 -12.22 -14.13
CA ILE A 246 -13.39 -10.77 -14.23
C ILE A 246 -12.05 -10.29 -14.79
N VAL A 247 -12.10 -9.52 -15.87
CA VAL A 247 -10.94 -8.89 -16.49
C VAL A 247 -10.84 -7.47 -15.97
N LYS A 248 -9.68 -7.12 -15.41
CA LYS A 248 -9.42 -5.82 -14.79
C LYS A 248 -8.17 -5.18 -15.42
N PRO A 249 -8.28 -4.09 -16.20
CA PRO A 249 -7.12 -3.38 -16.71
C PRO A 249 -6.23 -2.82 -15.59
N ASP A 250 -4.91 -2.87 -15.77
CA ASP A 250 -3.97 -2.40 -14.74
C ASP A 250 -4.05 -0.87 -14.54
N SER A 251 -4.16 -0.12 -15.64
CA SER A 251 -4.23 1.35 -15.67
C SER A 251 -5.63 1.94 -15.46
N GLY A 252 -6.65 1.12 -15.21
CA GLY A 252 -8.04 1.57 -15.01
C GLY A 252 -8.37 1.91 -13.55
N CYS A 253 -9.25 2.87 -13.33
CA CYS A 253 -9.89 3.16 -12.04
C CYS A 253 -11.41 3.19 -12.20
N GLN A 254 -12.16 3.29 -11.10
CA GLN A 254 -13.61 3.57 -11.12
C GLN A 254 -14.51 2.53 -11.82
N GLY A 255 -13.97 1.35 -12.16
CA GLY A 255 -14.70 0.30 -12.88
C GLY A 255 -14.53 0.34 -14.39
N ASP A 256 -13.78 1.31 -14.93
CA ASP A 256 -13.59 1.45 -16.37
C ASP A 256 -12.79 0.28 -16.97
N GLY A 257 -13.27 -0.22 -18.11
CA GLY A 257 -12.72 -1.38 -18.81
C GLY A 257 -12.84 -2.71 -18.08
N ILE A 258 -13.58 -2.80 -16.96
CA ILE A 258 -13.85 -4.06 -16.27
C ILE A 258 -15.01 -4.80 -16.95
N TYR A 259 -14.82 -6.08 -17.26
CA TYR A 259 -15.86 -6.92 -17.83
C TYR A 259 -15.74 -8.37 -17.36
N LEU A 260 -16.82 -9.14 -17.55
CA LEU A 260 -16.87 -10.57 -17.22
C LEU A 260 -16.74 -11.43 -18.46
N ILE A 261 -16.09 -12.59 -18.32
CA ILE A 261 -15.94 -13.61 -19.36
C ILE A 261 -16.25 -15.00 -18.81
N LYS A 262 -16.61 -15.93 -19.70
CA LYS A 262 -16.83 -17.35 -19.37
C LYS A 262 -15.74 -18.24 -19.97
N ASP A 263 -15.13 -17.81 -21.06
CA ASP A 263 -14.06 -18.52 -21.75
C ASP A 263 -12.84 -17.62 -22.01
N PRO A 264 -11.60 -18.15 -21.96
CA PRO A 264 -10.42 -17.44 -22.42
C PRO A 264 -10.54 -16.82 -23.82
N SER A 265 -11.29 -17.46 -24.74
CA SER A 265 -11.56 -16.92 -26.07
C SER A 265 -12.41 -15.65 -26.08
N ASP A 266 -13.19 -15.40 -25.02
CA ASP A 266 -14.03 -14.21 -24.89
C ASP A 266 -13.22 -12.94 -24.58
N ILE A 267 -11.93 -13.08 -24.27
CA ILE A 267 -11.05 -11.94 -24.06
C ILE A 267 -11.04 -11.13 -25.34
N ARG A 268 -11.54 -9.89 -25.24
CA ARG A 268 -11.60 -8.96 -26.36
C ARG A 268 -10.19 -8.51 -26.72
N LEU A 269 -9.50 -9.32 -27.53
CA LEU A 269 -8.23 -9.01 -28.17
C LEU A 269 -8.42 -8.12 -29.43
N ALA A 270 -9.67 -7.87 -29.82
CA ALA A 270 -10.03 -7.27 -31.11
C ALA A 270 -9.89 -5.73 -31.12
N GLY A 271 -8.96 -5.25 -31.95
CA GLY A 271 -8.85 -3.86 -32.42
C GLY A 271 -7.96 -2.97 -31.54
N THR A 272 -6.75 -2.67 -32.01
CA THR A 272 -5.72 -1.80 -31.38
C THR A 272 -5.22 -2.17 -29.97
N LEU A 273 -5.66 -3.31 -29.41
CA LEU A 273 -5.49 -3.75 -28.01
C LEU A 273 -4.60 -4.99 -27.80
N GLN A 274 -3.76 -5.36 -28.76
CA GLN A 274 -2.54 -6.08 -28.35
C GLN A 274 -1.78 -5.14 -27.40
N SER A 275 -1.53 -5.57 -26.14
CA SER A 275 -0.64 -4.89 -25.18
C SER A 275 -1.23 -3.91 -24.14
N ARG A 276 -2.48 -4.05 -23.66
CA ARG A 276 -2.85 -3.42 -22.36
C ARG A 276 -2.75 -4.43 -21.22
N PRO A 277 -1.80 -4.26 -20.28
CA PRO A 277 -1.66 -5.16 -19.14
C PRO A 277 -2.94 -5.22 -18.32
N ALA A 278 -3.35 -6.44 -17.97
CA ALA A 278 -4.58 -6.68 -17.21
C ALA A 278 -4.40 -7.86 -16.25
N VAL A 279 -5.26 -7.90 -15.23
CA VAL A 279 -5.43 -9.07 -14.38
C VAL A 279 -6.74 -9.74 -14.74
N VAL A 280 -6.67 -11.00 -15.14
CA VAL A 280 -7.84 -11.90 -15.17
C VAL A 280 -7.91 -12.60 -13.84
N GLN A 281 -9.08 -12.58 -13.21
CA GLN A 281 -9.26 -13.14 -11.87
C GLN A 281 -10.55 -13.95 -11.81
N GLU A 282 -10.57 -15.02 -11.02
CA GLU A 282 -11.80 -15.77 -10.73
C GLU A 282 -12.86 -14.84 -10.11
N TYR A 283 -14.06 -14.85 -10.69
CA TYR A 283 -15.16 -14.02 -10.21
C TYR A 283 -15.93 -14.73 -9.06
N ILE A 284 -16.11 -14.01 -7.96
CA ILE A 284 -16.86 -14.50 -6.79
C ILE A 284 -18.37 -14.51 -7.09
N CYS A 285 -18.89 -15.69 -7.43
CA CYS A 285 -20.28 -15.90 -7.84
C CYS A 285 -21.28 -15.92 -6.68
N LYS A 286 -20.82 -16.19 -5.45
CA LYS A 286 -21.69 -16.31 -4.25
C LYS A 286 -21.33 -15.27 -3.20
N PRO A 287 -21.49 -13.96 -3.49
CA PRO A 287 -21.28 -12.91 -2.50
C PRO A 287 -22.38 -12.97 -1.43
N LEU A 288 -22.09 -12.42 -0.25
CA LEU A 288 -23.11 -12.04 0.71
C LEU A 288 -23.98 -10.95 0.09
N LEU A 289 -25.30 -11.07 0.24
CA LEU A 289 -26.26 -10.10 -0.25
C LEU A 289 -27.01 -9.46 0.91
N ILE A 290 -27.24 -8.16 0.81
CA ILE A 290 -28.14 -7.41 1.67
C ILE A 290 -29.20 -6.79 0.77
N ASP A 291 -30.48 -7.02 1.09
CA ASP A 291 -31.61 -6.56 0.26
C ASP A 291 -31.54 -7.07 -1.20
N LYS A 292 -31.00 -8.29 -1.39
CA LYS A 292 -30.71 -8.92 -2.70
C LYS A 292 -29.64 -8.19 -3.53
N LEU A 293 -29.00 -7.16 -3.01
CA LEU A 293 -27.96 -6.39 -3.68
C LEU A 293 -26.57 -6.91 -3.29
N LYS A 294 -25.68 -6.98 -4.27
CA LYS A 294 -24.25 -7.18 -4.05
C LYS A 294 -23.67 -5.89 -3.48
N PHE A 295 -22.74 -6.01 -2.54
CA PHE A 295 -22.02 -4.87 -1.99
C PHE A 295 -20.56 -5.24 -1.70
N ASP A 296 -19.71 -4.23 -1.60
CA ASP A 296 -18.35 -4.39 -1.08
C ASP A 296 -18.11 -3.40 0.06
N ILE A 297 -17.06 -3.65 0.84
CA ILE A 297 -16.68 -2.89 2.01
C ILE A 297 -15.40 -2.12 1.68
N ARG A 298 -15.50 -0.79 1.70
CA ARG A 298 -14.36 0.12 1.73
C ARG A 298 -13.92 0.31 3.19
N LEU A 299 -12.84 -0.36 3.57
CA LEU A 299 -12.22 -0.23 4.89
C LEU A 299 -10.99 0.67 4.83
N TYR A 300 -10.83 1.55 5.82
CA TYR A 300 -9.67 2.44 5.89
C TYR A 300 -8.59 1.86 6.80
N VAL A 301 -7.36 1.79 6.28
CA VAL A 301 -6.20 1.23 6.99
C VAL A 301 -5.09 2.27 7.00
N LEU A 302 -4.61 2.63 8.19
CA LEU A 302 -3.43 3.48 8.34
C LEU A 302 -2.19 2.61 8.47
N LEU A 303 -1.32 2.68 7.47
CA LEU A 303 0.07 2.23 7.57
C LEU A 303 0.88 3.37 8.19
N LYS A 304 1.21 3.25 9.47
CA LYS A 304 1.88 4.33 10.22
C LYS A 304 3.39 4.30 10.05
N SER A 305 3.98 3.12 9.90
CA SER A 305 5.42 2.92 9.76
C SER A 305 5.72 1.57 9.08
N LEU A 306 6.84 1.49 8.37
CA LEU A 306 7.38 0.25 7.79
C LEU A 306 8.42 -0.42 8.69
N ASP A 307 9.10 0.35 9.54
CA ASP A 307 10.13 -0.14 10.44
C ASP A 307 10.19 0.65 11.76
N PRO A 308 9.67 0.10 12.89
CA PRO A 308 8.91 -1.15 12.95
C PRO A 308 7.59 -1.03 12.15
N LEU A 309 7.09 -2.15 11.64
CA LEU A 309 5.80 -2.18 10.95
C LEU A 309 4.68 -1.80 11.93
N GLU A 310 3.85 -0.84 11.58
CA GLU A 310 2.71 -0.41 12.39
C GLU A 310 1.47 -0.27 11.51
N ILE A 311 0.42 -1.04 11.82
CA ILE A 311 -0.83 -1.10 11.05
C ILE A 311 -1.99 -0.80 11.98
N TYR A 312 -2.86 0.12 11.55
CA TYR A 312 -4.08 0.49 12.24
C TYR A 312 -5.27 0.33 11.28
N ILE A 313 -6.39 -0.15 11.81
CA ILE A 313 -7.63 -0.34 11.05
C ILE A 313 -8.71 0.57 11.65
N ALA A 314 -9.46 1.25 10.80
CA ALA A 314 -10.62 2.02 11.23
C ALA A 314 -11.73 1.07 11.71
N LYS A 315 -12.34 1.38 12.86
CA LYS A 315 -13.52 0.66 13.38
C LYS A 315 -14.71 0.70 12.42
N GLU A 316 -14.71 1.67 11.50
CA GLU A 316 -15.80 1.92 10.56
C GLU A 316 -15.30 1.96 9.12
N GLY A 317 -16.19 1.68 8.17
CA GLY A 317 -15.97 1.72 6.74
C GLY A 317 -17.25 2.08 5.97
N LEU A 318 -17.17 2.04 4.64
CA LEU A 318 -18.33 2.28 3.78
C LEU A 318 -18.73 0.98 3.08
N SER A 319 -19.99 0.59 3.20
CA SER A 319 -20.59 -0.47 2.40
C SER A 319 -21.21 0.13 1.15
N ARG A 320 -20.71 -0.24 -0.03
CA ARG A 320 -21.13 0.30 -1.33
C ARG A 320 -21.93 -0.74 -2.09
N PHE A 321 -23.15 -0.38 -2.45
CA PHE A 321 -24.11 -1.30 -3.04
C PHE A 321 -24.18 -1.14 -4.56
N CYS A 322 -24.33 -2.28 -5.23
CA CYS A 322 -24.92 -2.36 -6.55
C CYS A 322 -26.34 -1.77 -6.53
N THR A 323 -26.82 -1.31 -7.67
CA THR A 323 -28.15 -0.70 -7.81
C THR A 323 -29.18 -1.64 -8.42
N GLU A 324 -28.76 -2.85 -8.81
CA GLU A 324 -29.65 -3.89 -9.30
C GLU A 324 -29.53 -5.20 -8.50
N PRO A 325 -30.64 -5.93 -8.29
CA PRO A 325 -30.64 -7.23 -7.63
C PRO A 325 -29.63 -8.20 -8.26
N TYR A 326 -28.82 -8.82 -7.41
CA TYR A 326 -27.79 -9.74 -7.84
C TYR A 326 -28.39 -11.04 -8.38
N GLN A 327 -27.85 -11.49 -9.49
CA GLN A 327 -28.05 -12.84 -10.03
C GLN A 327 -26.68 -13.44 -10.33
N GLU A 328 -26.55 -14.77 -10.21
CA GLU A 328 -25.29 -15.43 -10.56
C GLU A 328 -24.99 -15.21 -12.06
N PRO A 329 -23.70 -15.08 -12.44
CA PRO A 329 -23.34 -14.73 -13.81
C PRO A 329 -23.69 -15.84 -14.80
N ASN A 330 -24.37 -15.48 -15.88
CA ASN A 330 -24.73 -16.32 -17.01
C ASN A 330 -24.62 -15.50 -18.31
N PRO A 331 -24.61 -16.13 -19.49
CA PRO A 331 -24.39 -15.41 -20.76
C PRO A 331 -25.34 -14.23 -21.01
N LYS A 332 -26.54 -14.23 -20.41
CA LYS A 332 -27.54 -13.17 -20.58
C LYS A 332 -27.31 -11.96 -19.68
N ASN A 333 -26.55 -12.08 -18.58
CA ASN A 333 -26.38 -10.99 -17.60
C ASN A 333 -24.93 -10.51 -17.42
N LEU A 334 -23.93 -11.10 -18.08
CA LEU A 334 -22.51 -10.68 -17.92
C LEU A 334 -22.27 -9.19 -18.16
N HIS A 335 -23.06 -8.58 -19.06
CA HIS A 335 -22.97 -7.18 -19.43
C HIS A 335 -23.79 -6.25 -18.50
N HIS A 336 -24.58 -6.79 -17.57
CA HIS A 336 -25.35 -6.01 -16.59
C HIS A 336 -24.42 -5.56 -15.45
N ILE A 337 -23.65 -4.51 -15.70
CA ILE A 337 -22.61 -4.01 -14.79
C ILE A 337 -23.17 -3.55 -13.43
N PHE A 338 -24.40 -3.00 -13.38
CA PHE A 338 -25.02 -2.49 -12.15
C PHE A 338 -25.42 -3.54 -11.11
N MET A 339 -25.44 -4.83 -11.46
CA MET A 339 -25.57 -5.93 -10.49
C MET A 339 -24.22 -6.55 -10.11
N HIS A 340 -23.19 -6.40 -10.95
CA HIS A 340 -21.91 -7.09 -10.78
C HIS A 340 -20.78 -6.21 -10.22
N LEU A 341 -20.79 -4.90 -10.47
CA LEU A 341 -19.75 -3.96 -10.07
C LEU A 341 -20.29 -2.98 -9.02
N THR A 342 -19.64 -2.92 -7.86
CA THR A 342 -20.07 -2.13 -6.69
C THR A 342 -19.46 -0.72 -6.67
N ASN A 343 -18.67 -0.37 -7.69
CA ASN A 343 -18.01 0.93 -7.76
C ASN A 343 -19.03 2.06 -7.66
N TYR A 344 -18.79 2.99 -6.72
CA TYR A 344 -19.66 4.16 -6.51
C TYR A 344 -19.76 5.04 -7.76
N SER A 345 -18.62 5.30 -8.42
CA SER A 345 -18.54 6.08 -9.66
C SER A 345 -19.40 5.53 -10.79
N LEU A 346 -19.62 4.20 -10.81
CA LEU A 346 -20.53 3.60 -11.76
C LEU A 346 -21.97 3.74 -11.29
N ASN A 347 -22.25 3.28 -10.06
CA ASN A 347 -23.61 3.15 -9.56
C ASN A 347 -24.30 4.49 -9.33
N ILE A 348 -23.58 5.59 -9.07
CA ILE A 348 -24.20 6.92 -8.91
C ILE A 348 -24.96 7.38 -10.16
N HIS A 349 -24.55 6.94 -11.34
CA HIS A 349 -25.23 7.27 -12.61
C HIS A 349 -26.43 6.36 -12.90
N SER A 350 -26.72 5.38 -12.03
CA SER A 350 -27.92 4.56 -12.13
C SER A 350 -29.12 5.35 -11.61
N GLY A 351 -30.22 5.37 -12.35
CA GLY A 351 -31.48 5.95 -11.88
C GLY A 351 -32.07 5.25 -10.63
N LYS A 352 -31.48 4.12 -10.20
CA LYS A 352 -31.84 3.39 -8.98
C LYS A 352 -30.91 3.68 -7.80
N PHE A 353 -29.95 4.60 -7.95
CA PHE A 353 -29.07 4.98 -6.85
C PHE A 353 -29.83 5.79 -5.81
N VAL A 354 -29.77 5.37 -4.55
CA VAL A 354 -30.49 6.03 -3.45
C VAL A 354 -29.49 6.72 -2.54
N HIS A 355 -29.50 8.05 -2.57
CA HIS A 355 -28.95 8.89 -1.52
C HIS A 355 -29.89 8.84 -0.32
N SER A 356 -29.34 8.65 0.88
CA SER A 356 -30.11 8.58 2.11
C SER A 356 -29.48 9.45 3.19
N ASP A 357 -30.32 10.08 3.99
CA ASP A 357 -29.93 10.83 5.18
C ASP A 357 -29.71 9.91 6.40
N SER A 358 -29.75 8.60 6.20
CA SER A 358 -29.52 7.60 7.24
C SER A 358 -28.29 6.75 6.94
N THR A 359 -27.54 6.41 7.98
CA THR A 359 -26.35 5.57 7.95
C THR A 359 -26.61 4.12 7.54
N SER A 360 -27.85 3.64 7.67
CA SER A 360 -28.23 2.23 7.52
C SER A 360 -29.06 1.92 6.27
N THR A 361 -29.37 2.94 5.45
CA THR A 361 -30.22 2.80 4.25
C THR A 361 -29.57 3.46 3.03
N GLY A 362 -30.17 3.30 1.84
CA GLY A 362 -29.59 3.79 0.59
C GLY A 362 -28.52 2.89 -0.02
N SER A 363 -27.86 3.39 -1.06
CA SER A 363 -26.83 2.67 -1.86
C SER A 363 -25.41 2.80 -1.28
N LYS A 364 -25.24 3.59 -0.22
CA LYS A 364 -24.01 3.73 0.55
C LYS A 364 -24.37 3.76 2.03
N ARG A 365 -23.80 2.86 2.83
CA ARG A 365 -24.13 2.65 4.25
C ARG A 365 -22.86 2.56 5.08
N THR A 366 -22.93 2.79 6.38
CA THR A 366 -21.82 2.45 7.28
C THR A 366 -21.66 0.93 7.34
N PHE A 367 -20.44 0.45 7.54
CA PHE A 367 -20.18 -0.98 7.72
C PHE A 367 -20.74 -1.51 9.05
N SER A 368 -20.71 -0.73 10.13
CA SER A 368 -21.40 -1.08 11.39
C SER A 368 -22.88 -1.38 11.20
N SER A 369 -23.59 -0.65 10.33
CA SER A 369 -25.00 -0.93 10.05
C SER A 369 -25.22 -2.31 9.44
N ILE A 370 -24.29 -2.76 8.59
CA ILE A 370 -24.31 -4.10 8.00
C ILE A 370 -24.02 -5.16 9.07
N LEU A 371 -23.00 -4.93 9.89
CA LEU A 371 -22.65 -5.83 10.98
C LEU A 371 -23.79 -5.98 12.00
N CYS A 372 -24.45 -4.88 12.37
CA CYS A 372 -25.61 -4.90 13.26
C CYS A 372 -26.71 -5.81 12.67
N ARG A 373 -27.03 -5.64 11.38
CA ARG A 373 -28.03 -6.47 10.69
C ARG A 373 -27.64 -7.95 10.59
N LEU A 374 -26.36 -8.25 10.46
CA LEU A 374 -25.86 -9.63 10.49
C LEU A 374 -25.93 -10.20 11.91
N SER A 375 -25.59 -9.41 12.93
CA SER A 375 -25.69 -9.79 14.34
C SER A 375 -27.11 -10.14 14.73
N SER A 376 -28.11 -9.35 14.29
CA SER A 376 -29.53 -9.65 14.51
C SER A 376 -29.99 -10.96 13.86
N LYS A 377 -29.20 -11.52 12.94
CA LYS A 377 -29.44 -12.83 12.31
C LYS A 377 -28.61 -13.96 12.94
N GLY A 378 -27.95 -13.70 14.07
CA GLY A 378 -27.13 -14.70 14.77
C GLY A 378 -25.74 -14.93 14.16
N VAL A 379 -25.25 -14.03 13.32
CA VAL A 379 -23.87 -14.11 12.80
C VAL A 379 -22.88 -13.71 13.87
N ASP A 380 -21.81 -14.50 14.01
CA ASP A 380 -20.65 -14.12 14.81
C ASP A 380 -19.84 -12.99 14.13
N ILE A 381 -20.13 -11.77 14.55
CA ILE A 381 -19.47 -10.56 14.05
C ILE A 381 -18.00 -10.51 14.45
N LYS A 382 -17.63 -11.10 15.59
CA LYS A 382 -16.25 -11.06 16.08
C LYS A 382 -15.36 -11.90 15.19
N LYS A 383 -15.83 -13.10 14.82
CA LYS A 383 -15.16 -13.92 13.82
C LYS A 383 -14.99 -13.20 12.48
N VAL A 384 -16.05 -12.58 11.96
CA VAL A 384 -15.98 -11.82 10.70
C VAL A 384 -14.93 -10.71 10.77
N TRP A 385 -14.86 -9.99 11.89
CA TRP A 385 -13.89 -8.92 12.08
C TRP A 385 -12.46 -9.44 12.26
N SER A 386 -12.28 -10.54 13.01
CA SER A 386 -11.00 -11.25 13.14
C SER A 386 -10.47 -11.69 11.77
N ASP A 387 -11.33 -12.27 10.93
CA ASP A 387 -10.96 -12.69 9.57
C ASP A 387 -10.59 -11.48 8.67
N ILE A 388 -11.28 -10.35 8.80
CA ILE A 388 -10.94 -9.09 8.10
C ILE A 388 -9.60 -8.50 8.57
N ILE A 389 -9.36 -8.47 9.88
CA ILE A 389 -8.08 -8.00 10.45
C ILE A 389 -6.93 -8.86 9.93
N SER A 390 -7.11 -10.18 9.93
CA SER A 390 -6.14 -11.15 9.40
C SER A 390 -5.83 -10.88 7.91
N LEU A 391 -6.87 -10.70 7.08
CA LEU A 391 -6.73 -10.34 5.67
C LEU A 391 -5.90 -9.05 5.48
N VAL A 392 -6.21 -8.00 6.24
CA VAL A 392 -5.50 -6.70 6.14
C VAL A 392 -4.03 -6.86 6.53
N ILE A 393 -3.73 -7.47 7.67
CA ILE A 393 -2.34 -7.68 8.14
C ILE A 393 -1.55 -8.47 7.09
N LYS A 394 -2.09 -9.59 6.62
CA LYS A 394 -1.42 -10.46 5.64
C LYS A 394 -1.18 -9.74 4.31
N THR A 395 -2.12 -8.92 3.86
CA THR A 395 -1.96 -8.10 2.64
C THR A 395 -0.84 -7.07 2.81
N VAL A 396 -0.81 -6.35 3.93
CA VAL A 396 0.28 -5.38 4.19
C VAL A 396 1.63 -6.07 4.31
N ILE A 397 1.71 -7.26 4.94
CA ILE A 397 2.92 -8.08 4.99
C ILE A 397 3.41 -8.45 3.58
N ALA A 398 2.50 -8.76 2.66
CA ALA A 398 2.86 -9.06 1.27
C ALA A 398 3.45 -7.84 0.52
N LEU A 399 2.94 -6.63 0.82
CA LEU A 399 3.39 -5.39 0.19
C LEU A 399 4.69 -4.81 0.79
N THR A 400 4.93 -5.05 2.08
CA THR A 400 6.04 -4.46 2.85
C THR A 400 7.43 -4.64 2.23
N PRO A 401 7.83 -5.83 1.71
CA PRO A 401 9.20 -6.08 1.28
C PRO A 401 9.65 -5.16 0.13
N GLU A 402 8.85 -5.08 -0.93
CA GLU A 402 9.17 -4.26 -2.11
C GLU A 402 8.96 -2.77 -1.81
N LEU A 403 7.94 -2.43 -1.01
CA LEU A 403 7.71 -1.05 -0.57
C LEU A 403 8.88 -0.49 0.24
N LYS A 404 9.56 -1.31 1.07
CA LYS A 404 10.79 -0.90 1.76
C LYS A 404 11.93 -0.58 0.79
N VAL A 405 12.04 -1.32 -0.32
CA VAL A 405 13.04 -1.05 -1.36
C VAL A 405 12.75 0.29 -2.04
N PHE A 406 11.50 0.57 -2.40
CA PHE A 406 11.09 1.89 -2.90
C PHE A 406 11.38 3.00 -1.89
N TYR A 407 10.96 2.80 -0.63
CA TYR A 407 11.16 3.76 0.44
C TYR A 407 12.63 4.13 0.61
N GLN A 408 13.53 3.14 0.62
CA GLN A 408 14.96 3.38 0.79
C GLN A 408 15.65 3.95 -0.44
N SER A 409 15.10 3.71 -1.63
CA SER A 409 15.56 4.33 -2.87
C SER A 409 15.35 5.85 -2.82
N ASP A 410 14.14 6.26 -2.41
CA ASP A 410 13.73 7.67 -2.44
C ASP A 410 14.13 8.44 -1.17
N ILE A 411 14.07 7.78 -0.01
CA ILE A 411 14.45 8.33 1.30
C ILE A 411 15.51 7.43 1.95
N PRO A 412 16.79 7.56 1.54
CA PRO A 412 17.86 6.73 2.09
C PRO A 412 18.13 7.02 3.58
N ALA A 413 18.43 5.97 4.34
CA ALA A 413 18.83 6.09 5.74
C ALA A 413 20.02 7.06 5.91
N GLY A 414 19.92 7.95 6.91
CA GLY A 414 20.95 8.93 7.24
C GLY A 414 20.96 10.19 6.37
N ARG A 415 19.97 10.39 5.49
CA ARG A 415 19.75 11.68 4.81
C ARG A 415 18.53 12.41 5.40
N PRO A 416 18.53 13.76 5.41
CA PRO A 416 17.32 14.52 5.73
C PRO A 416 16.18 14.12 4.78
N GLY A 417 15.02 13.85 5.34
CA GLY A 417 13.82 13.46 4.62
C GLY A 417 12.63 13.32 5.58
N PRO A 418 11.40 13.27 5.06
CA PRO A 418 10.23 13.14 5.90
C PRO A 418 10.03 11.69 6.34
N THR A 419 9.42 11.49 7.51
CA THR A 419 8.84 10.18 7.82
C THR A 419 7.50 10.03 7.12
N CYS A 420 7.19 8.83 6.65
CA CYS A 420 5.98 8.57 5.89
C CYS A 420 4.95 7.82 6.73
N PHE A 421 3.68 8.11 6.48
CA PHE A 421 2.52 7.34 6.93
C PHE A 421 1.50 7.37 5.80
N GLN A 422 0.52 6.47 5.71
CA GLN A 422 -0.46 6.52 4.63
C GLN A 422 -1.77 5.84 4.99
N ILE A 423 -2.88 6.49 4.64
CA ILE A 423 -4.21 5.89 4.68
C ILE A 423 -4.45 5.16 3.36
N LEU A 424 -4.76 3.88 3.44
CA LEU A 424 -5.11 2.99 2.34
C LEU A 424 -6.61 2.66 2.40
N GLY A 425 -7.23 2.51 1.23
CA GLY A 425 -8.60 2.00 1.12
C GLY A 425 -8.60 0.55 0.68
N PHE A 426 -9.02 -0.36 1.54
CA PHE A 426 -9.18 -1.78 1.22
C PHE A 426 -10.59 -2.03 0.71
N ASP A 427 -10.70 -2.71 -0.43
CA ASP A 427 -11.99 -3.11 -1.00
C ASP A 427 -12.15 -4.61 -0.74
N ILE A 428 -13.09 -4.95 0.15
CA ILE A 428 -13.30 -6.30 0.66
C ILE A 428 -14.70 -6.75 0.30
N LEU A 429 -14.82 -7.97 -0.24
CA LEU A 429 -16.09 -8.64 -0.48
C LEU A 429 -16.30 -9.73 0.55
N LEU A 430 -17.46 -9.75 1.20
CA LEU A 430 -17.89 -10.91 1.99
C LEU A 430 -18.55 -11.93 1.07
N MET A 431 -18.11 -13.17 1.15
CA MET A 431 -18.80 -14.30 0.52
C MET A 431 -20.07 -14.68 1.30
N LYS A 432 -20.94 -15.50 0.70
CA LYS A 432 -22.16 -16.01 1.37
C LYS A 432 -21.85 -16.76 2.68
N ASN A 433 -20.70 -17.41 2.76
CA ASN A 433 -20.18 -18.07 3.97
C ASN A 433 -19.41 -17.12 4.90
N LEU A 434 -19.52 -15.80 4.68
CA LEU A 434 -18.89 -14.72 5.45
C LEU A 434 -17.37 -14.65 5.38
N LYS A 435 -16.72 -15.48 4.55
CA LYS A 435 -15.28 -15.36 4.29
C LYS A 435 -14.97 -14.02 3.60
N PRO A 436 -14.06 -13.19 4.12
CA PRO A 436 -13.65 -11.97 3.47
C PRO A 436 -12.67 -12.26 2.33
N ILE A 437 -12.87 -11.58 1.20
CA ILE A 437 -12.06 -11.67 -0.02
C ILE A 437 -11.55 -10.30 -0.39
N LEU A 438 -10.24 -10.18 -0.64
CA LEU A 438 -9.62 -8.94 -1.09
C LEU A 438 -9.92 -8.72 -2.58
N LEU A 439 -10.48 -7.57 -2.92
CA LEU A 439 -10.71 -7.16 -4.31
C LEU A 439 -9.58 -6.28 -4.85
N GLU A 440 -9.21 -5.25 -4.10
CA GLU A 440 -8.15 -4.28 -4.43
C GLU A 440 -7.70 -3.49 -3.17
N VAL A 441 -6.56 -2.83 -3.28
CA VAL A 441 -6.08 -1.84 -2.32
C VAL A 441 -5.88 -0.52 -3.05
N ASN A 442 -6.41 0.55 -2.49
CA ASN A 442 -6.35 1.90 -3.04
C ASN A 442 -5.34 2.73 -2.26
N ALA A 443 -4.26 3.18 -2.90
CA ALA A 443 -3.25 4.05 -2.28
C ALA A 443 -3.80 5.45 -1.95
N ASN A 444 -4.79 5.89 -2.73
CA ASN A 444 -5.40 7.22 -2.68
C ASN A 444 -6.93 7.08 -2.65
N PRO A 445 -7.51 6.51 -1.57
CA PRO A 445 -8.95 6.40 -1.49
C PRO A 445 -9.58 7.81 -1.52
N SER A 446 -10.71 7.96 -2.22
CA SER A 446 -11.43 9.24 -2.20
C SER A 446 -11.87 9.56 -0.78
N MET A 447 -11.41 10.71 -0.28
CA MET A 447 -11.78 11.25 1.03
C MET A 447 -12.79 12.41 0.91
N ARG A 448 -13.45 12.55 -0.25
CA ARG A 448 -14.51 13.55 -0.45
C ARG A 448 -15.69 13.23 0.47
N ILE A 449 -16.25 14.24 1.12
CA ILE A 449 -17.40 14.12 2.06
C ILE A 449 -18.70 14.69 1.49
N GLU A 450 -18.67 15.05 0.22
CA GLU A 450 -19.78 15.60 -0.55
C GLU A 450 -20.04 14.72 -1.78
N HIS A 451 -21.22 14.86 -2.36
CA HIS A 451 -21.60 14.27 -3.63
C HIS A 451 -22.24 15.32 -4.53
N GLU A 452 -22.09 15.16 -5.84
CA GLU A 452 -22.74 16.03 -6.81
C GLU A 452 -24.21 15.61 -6.95
N GLN A 453 -25.11 16.59 -6.82
CA GLN A 453 -26.54 16.44 -7.03
C GLN A 453 -26.97 17.39 -8.15
N GLU A 454 -27.68 16.85 -9.16
CA GLU A 454 -28.27 17.65 -10.22
C GLU A 454 -29.57 18.30 -9.72
N LEU A 455 -29.62 19.62 -9.68
CA LEU A 455 -30.81 20.39 -9.26
C LEU A 455 -31.75 20.65 -10.44
N SER A 456 -31.17 20.90 -11.61
CA SER A 456 -31.86 21.12 -12.88
C SER A 456 -30.93 20.69 -14.02
N PRO A 457 -31.43 20.44 -15.25
CA PRO A 457 -30.62 19.94 -16.35
C PRO A 457 -29.31 20.73 -16.55
N GLY A 458 -28.17 20.10 -16.27
CA GLY A 458 -26.84 20.69 -16.41
C GLY A 458 -26.36 21.58 -15.26
N VAL A 459 -27.12 21.70 -14.17
CA VAL A 459 -26.77 22.46 -12.95
C VAL A 459 -26.57 21.51 -11.78
N PHE A 460 -25.32 21.43 -11.31
CA PHE A 460 -24.91 20.53 -10.23
C PHE A 460 -24.49 21.32 -8.98
N GLU A 461 -24.87 20.81 -7.82
CA GLU A 461 -24.44 21.31 -6.52
C GLU A 461 -23.70 20.21 -5.75
N ASN A 462 -22.70 20.57 -4.95
CA ASN A 462 -22.05 19.63 -4.03
C ASN A 462 -22.79 19.63 -2.69
N VAL A 463 -23.41 18.49 -2.36
CA VAL A 463 -24.19 18.32 -1.14
C VAL A 463 -23.43 17.40 -0.17
N PRO A 464 -23.37 17.74 1.14
CA PRO A 464 -22.75 16.88 2.14
C PRO A 464 -23.33 15.47 2.14
N SER A 465 -22.47 14.47 2.35
CA SER A 465 -22.89 13.09 2.55
C SER A 465 -22.60 12.70 4.00
N LEU A 466 -23.67 12.49 4.78
CA LEU A 466 -23.58 12.16 6.21
C LEU A 466 -22.68 10.95 6.48
N VAL A 467 -22.86 9.87 5.71
CA VAL A 467 -22.08 8.64 5.85
C VAL A 467 -20.59 8.88 5.53
N ASP A 468 -20.30 9.64 4.48
CA ASP A 468 -18.91 9.94 4.12
C ASP A 468 -18.25 10.85 5.17
N GLU A 469 -18.96 11.88 5.64
CA GLU A 469 -18.45 12.81 6.66
C GLU A 469 -18.15 12.10 7.98
N GLU A 470 -19.12 11.33 8.49
CA GLU A 470 -18.99 10.59 9.75
C GLU A 470 -17.75 9.69 9.76
N VAL A 471 -17.53 8.94 8.68
CA VAL A 471 -16.42 7.99 8.57
C VAL A 471 -15.11 8.69 8.25
N LYS A 472 -15.07 9.53 7.21
CA LYS A 472 -13.79 10.05 6.67
C LYS A 472 -13.18 11.14 7.54
N VAL A 473 -14.00 11.99 8.16
CA VAL A 473 -13.49 13.01 9.10
C VAL A 473 -12.86 12.33 10.31
N ALA A 474 -13.52 11.29 10.86
CA ALA A 474 -12.97 10.53 11.98
C ALA A 474 -11.62 9.87 11.63
N VAL A 475 -11.53 9.23 10.45
CA VAL A 475 -10.29 8.60 9.97
C VAL A 475 -9.16 9.62 9.82
N ILE A 476 -9.41 10.78 9.21
CA ILE A 476 -8.37 11.82 9.04
C ILE A 476 -7.97 12.43 10.38
N ARG A 477 -8.94 12.85 11.21
CA ARG A 477 -8.69 13.42 12.53
C ARG A 477 -7.86 12.49 13.39
N ASP A 478 -8.25 11.21 13.47
CA ASP A 478 -7.58 10.28 14.36
C ASP A 478 -6.23 9.83 13.79
N THR A 479 -6.05 9.84 12.46
CA THR A 479 -4.72 9.73 11.84
C THR A 479 -3.82 10.87 12.31
N LEU A 480 -4.28 12.12 12.22
CA LEU A 480 -3.51 13.28 12.69
C LEU A 480 -3.17 13.16 14.18
N ARG A 481 -4.10 12.74 15.04
CA ARG A 481 -3.85 12.50 16.48
C ARG A 481 -2.78 11.45 16.75
N LEU A 482 -2.70 10.40 15.93
CA LEU A 482 -1.67 9.36 16.01
C LEU A 482 -0.32 9.84 15.48
N MET A 483 -0.33 10.82 14.56
CA MET A 483 0.87 11.44 13.99
C MET A 483 1.30 12.74 14.71
N ASP A 484 0.70 13.07 15.86
CA ASP A 484 1.06 14.28 16.63
C ASP A 484 2.56 14.26 17.04
N PRO A 485 3.39 15.17 16.49
CA PRO A 485 4.83 15.22 16.80
C PRO A 485 5.11 15.60 18.26
N LEU A 486 4.17 16.29 18.93
CA LEU A 486 4.33 16.73 20.31
C LEU A 486 4.07 15.60 21.31
N LYS A 487 3.32 14.55 20.94
CA LYS A 487 3.14 13.34 21.77
C LYS A 487 4.44 12.55 21.90
N LYS A 488 5.19 12.38 20.81
CA LYS A 488 6.50 11.71 20.83
C LYS A 488 7.49 12.42 21.76
N LYS A 489 7.51 13.77 21.75
CA LYS A 489 8.39 14.56 22.62
C LYS A 489 8.05 14.44 24.11
N ARG A 490 6.75 14.45 24.45
CA ARG A 490 6.28 14.26 25.84
C ARG A 490 6.62 12.88 26.39
N GLY A 491 6.44 11.83 25.59
CA GLY A 491 6.82 10.45 25.98
C GLY A 491 8.32 10.30 26.24
N ASN A 492 9.17 10.86 25.35
CA ASN A 492 10.62 10.81 25.51
C ASN A 492 11.10 11.65 26.71
N GLN A 493 10.51 12.82 26.97
CA GLN A 493 10.84 13.63 28.16
C GLN A 493 10.44 12.94 29.47
N SER A 494 9.26 12.31 29.55
CA SER A 494 8.86 11.51 30.73
C SER A 494 9.81 10.34 31.00
N GLN A 495 10.24 9.62 29.96
CA GLN A 495 11.20 8.50 30.13
C GLN A 495 12.59 8.98 30.56
N GLN A 496 13.03 10.16 30.09
CA GLN A 496 14.31 10.73 30.47
C GLN A 496 14.30 11.27 31.91
N LEU A 497 13.18 11.84 32.37
CA LEU A 497 12.99 12.29 33.75
C LEU A 497 12.91 11.13 34.76
N LEU A 498 12.29 10.01 34.37
CA LEU A 498 12.22 8.76 35.17
C LEU A 498 13.59 8.09 35.33
N ALA A 499 14.52 8.28 34.39
CA ALA A 499 15.89 7.75 34.48
C ALA A 499 16.83 8.58 35.38
N THR A 500 16.38 9.74 35.89
CA THR A 500 17.20 10.66 36.70
C THR A 500 16.69 10.89 38.13
N LYS A 501 15.61 10.20 38.57
CA LYS A 501 15.11 10.32 39.95
C LYS A 501 15.39 9.06 40.77
N GLU A 502 16.58 9.00 41.36
CA GLU A 502 16.77 8.32 42.65
C GLU A 502 16.50 9.34 43.76
N ASN A 503 15.27 9.38 44.25
CA ASN A 503 14.84 9.68 45.63
C ASN A 503 13.35 10.03 45.67
N PRO A 504 12.55 9.43 46.57
CA PRO A 504 11.13 9.72 46.69
C PRO A 504 10.91 10.82 47.75
N SER A 505 10.46 11.99 47.34
CA SER A 505 9.76 12.90 48.24
C SER A 505 8.83 13.83 47.46
N ASP A 506 7.54 13.72 47.81
CA ASP A 506 6.41 14.64 47.65
C ASP A 506 6.48 15.75 46.59
N SER A 507 5.58 15.63 45.59
CA SER A 507 5.01 16.81 44.97
C SER A 507 3.58 16.53 44.50
N GLU A 508 2.69 17.36 45.00
CA GLU A 508 1.24 17.34 44.93
C GLU A 508 0.63 17.40 43.52
N LEU A 509 -0.64 17.01 43.50
CA LEU A 509 -1.72 17.18 42.52
C LEU A 509 -1.54 18.38 41.55
N ALA A 510 -0.91 18.15 40.39
CA ALA A 510 -1.08 19.02 39.22
C ALA A 510 -2.18 18.43 38.32
N GLY A 511 -3.31 19.14 38.23
CA GLY A 511 -4.46 18.75 37.41
C GLY A 511 -4.08 18.60 35.93
N ASN A 512 -4.03 17.36 35.46
CA ASN A 512 -3.92 17.02 34.04
C ASN A 512 -5.26 17.32 33.35
N THR A 513 -5.48 18.57 32.92
CA THR A 513 -6.54 18.87 31.96
C THR A 513 -6.14 18.25 30.62
N ASN A 514 -6.68 17.07 30.30
CA ASN A 514 -6.43 16.39 29.03
C ASN A 514 -6.99 17.26 27.88
N PRO A 515 -6.15 17.87 27.03
CA PRO A 515 -6.60 18.80 25.98
C PRO A 515 -7.43 18.13 24.87
N GLU A 516 -7.56 16.80 24.91
CA GLU A 516 -8.36 15.99 23.98
C GLU A 516 -9.68 15.49 24.58
N ALA A 517 -10.07 15.89 25.80
CA ALA A 517 -11.26 15.38 26.47
C ALA A 517 -12.59 15.68 25.73
N HIS A 518 -12.61 16.69 24.85
CA HIS A 518 -13.78 17.02 24.02
C HIS A 518 -13.89 16.18 22.73
N LEU A 519 -12.87 15.38 22.41
CA LEU A 519 -12.83 14.58 21.18
C LEU A 519 -13.32 13.15 21.45
N PRO A 520 -13.96 12.50 20.46
CA PRO A 520 -14.32 11.09 20.56
C PRO A 520 -13.11 10.16 20.77
N SER A 521 -13.38 8.92 21.18
CA SER A 521 -12.35 7.87 21.22
C SER A 521 -11.78 7.63 19.82
N ILE A 522 -10.50 7.26 19.76
CA ILE A 522 -9.80 7.04 18.50
C ILE A 522 -10.48 5.88 17.73
N CYS A 523 -10.90 6.16 16.49
CA CYS A 523 -11.51 5.16 15.61
C CYS A 523 -10.49 4.19 14.98
N LEU A 524 -9.20 4.52 14.99
CA LEU A 524 -8.12 3.69 14.44
C LEU A 524 -7.52 2.78 15.50
N LYS A 525 -7.72 1.46 15.38
CA LYS A 525 -7.21 0.46 16.31
C LYS A 525 -5.92 -0.16 15.78
N GLN A 526 -4.89 -0.21 16.61
CA GLN A 526 -3.63 -0.85 16.25
C GLN A 526 -3.80 -2.36 16.20
N VAL A 527 -3.53 -2.95 15.04
CA VAL A 527 -3.59 -4.40 14.83
C VAL A 527 -2.20 -5.01 14.69
N PHE A 528 -1.21 -4.23 14.28
CA PHE A 528 0.19 -4.63 14.27
C PHE A 528 1.04 -3.54 14.95
N PRO A 529 1.88 -3.86 15.95
CA PRO A 529 2.32 -5.21 16.35
C PRO A 529 1.43 -5.93 17.38
N LYS A 530 0.21 -5.44 17.69
CA LYS A 530 -0.72 -6.10 18.64
C LYS A 530 -0.83 -7.61 18.39
N TYR A 531 -1.05 -8.03 17.14
CA TYR A 531 -1.14 -9.44 16.75
C TYR A 531 0.18 -10.01 16.19
N ALA A 532 1.33 -9.35 16.36
CA ALA A 532 2.57 -9.75 15.69
C ALA A 532 2.98 -11.21 15.96
N LYS A 533 2.74 -11.74 17.16
CA LYS A 533 3.00 -13.15 17.50
C LYS A 533 2.33 -14.12 16.52
N GLN A 534 1.12 -13.81 16.05
CA GLN A 534 0.35 -14.65 15.13
C GLN A 534 0.81 -14.54 13.68
N PHE A 535 1.50 -13.47 13.27
CA PHE A 535 1.81 -13.19 11.86
C PHE A 535 3.32 -13.08 11.55
N ASN A 536 4.19 -13.07 12.56
CA ASN A 536 5.64 -12.86 12.36
C ASN A 536 6.31 -13.94 11.50
N TYR A 537 5.78 -15.17 11.49
CA TYR A 537 6.33 -16.23 10.64
C TYR A 537 6.14 -15.93 9.15
N LEU A 538 5.06 -15.23 8.77
CA LEU A 538 4.77 -14.79 7.39
C LEU A 538 5.72 -13.70 6.88
N ARG A 539 6.50 -13.06 7.76
CA ARG A 539 7.45 -11.99 7.39
C ARG A 539 8.77 -12.52 6.82
N LEU A 540 8.77 -13.72 6.21
CA LEU A 540 9.94 -14.32 5.59
C LEU A 540 10.49 -13.43 4.47
N VAL A 541 9.63 -13.00 3.54
CA VAL A 541 10.03 -12.16 2.40
C VAL A 541 10.49 -10.77 2.87
N ASP A 542 9.89 -10.23 3.94
CA ASP A 542 10.34 -8.98 4.57
C ASP A 542 11.76 -9.09 5.15
N ARG A 543 12.09 -10.21 5.81
CA ARG A 543 13.46 -10.49 6.26
C ARG A 543 14.43 -10.62 5.08
N MET A 544 14.00 -11.25 3.98
CA MET A 544 14.80 -11.32 2.74
C MET A 544 15.02 -9.94 2.12
N ALA A 545 14.02 -9.06 2.13
CA ALA A 545 14.16 -7.69 1.64
C ALA A 545 15.15 -6.89 2.49
N ASN A 546 15.14 -7.03 3.81
CA ASN A 546 16.15 -6.38 4.66
C ASN A 546 17.59 -6.84 4.32
N LEU A 547 17.76 -8.13 4.00
CA LEU A 547 19.05 -8.64 3.50
C LEU A 547 19.38 -8.03 2.14
N PHE A 548 18.46 -8.09 1.18
CA PHE A 548 18.63 -7.51 -0.16
C PHE A 548 19.06 -6.03 -0.11
N ILE A 549 18.35 -5.25 0.71
CA ILE A 549 18.60 -3.84 0.98
C ILE A 549 20.03 -3.60 1.46
N ARG A 550 20.53 -4.46 2.37
CA ARG A 550 21.89 -4.37 2.90
C ARG A 550 22.96 -4.53 1.81
N PHE A 551 22.66 -5.27 0.74
CA PHE A 551 23.61 -5.59 -0.33
C PHE A 551 23.44 -4.76 -1.61
N LEU A 552 22.39 -3.93 -1.74
CA LEU A 552 22.14 -3.07 -2.92
C LEU A 552 23.36 -2.22 -3.31
N GLY A 553 24.21 -1.86 -2.34
CA GLY A 553 25.55 -1.30 -2.53
C GLY A 553 25.59 0.17 -2.99
N ILE A 554 24.66 0.59 -3.85
CA ILE A 554 24.54 1.96 -4.36
C ILE A 554 23.28 2.60 -3.77
N LYS A 555 23.35 3.86 -3.33
CA LYS A 555 22.18 4.58 -2.81
C LYS A 555 21.25 4.94 -3.97
N GLY A 556 19.94 4.71 -3.81
CA GLY A 556 18.94 5.04 -4.83
C GLY A 556 18.81 4.04 -5.98
N THR A 557 19.48 2.87 -5.91
CA THR A 557 19.20 1.77 -6.86
C THR A 557 18.21 0.79 -6.25
N MET A 558 17.30 0.29 -7.08
CA MET A 558 16.44 -0.85 -6.76
C MET A 558 17.00 -2.17 -7.30
N LYS A 559 18.15 -2.12 -7.99
CA LYS A 559 18.79 -3.30 -8.60
C LYS A 559 20.08 -3.64 -7.87
N LEU A 560 20.17 -4.90 -7.44
CA LEU A 560 21.40 -5.46 -6.90
C LEU A 560 22.37 -5.73 -8.05
N GLY A 561 23.53 -5.08 -8.05
CA GLY A 561 24.58 -5.31 -9.04
C GLY A 561 25.28 -6.67 -8.87
N PRO A 562 26.00 -7.16 -9.90
CA PRO A 562 26.66 -8.47 -9.85
C PRO A 562 27.67 -8.56 -8.70
N THR A 563 28.40 -7.48 -8.41
CA THR A 563 29.32 -7.41 -7.28
C THR A 563 28.58 -7.51 -5.94
N GLY A 564 27.47 -6.78 -5.78
CA GLY A 564 26.64 -6.86 -4.57
C GLY A 564 26.05 -8.26 -4.37
N PHE A 565 25.60 -8.89 -5.44
CA PHE A 565 25.09 -10.26 -5.43
C PHE A 565 26.17 -11.28 -5.02
N ARG A 566 27.38 -11.20 -5.59
CA ARG A 566 28.50 -12.05 -5.17
C ARG A 566 28.87 -11.85 -3.70
N THR A 567 28.87 -10.60 -3.22
CA THR A 567 29.13 -10.30 -1.81
C THR A 567 28.06 -10.87 -0.90
N PHE A 568 26.79 -10.79 -1.29
CA PHE A 568 25.69 -11.45 -0.58
C PHE A 568 25.92 -12.96 -0.45
N ILE A 569 26.20 -13.65 -1.56
CA ILE A 569 26.44 -15.09 -1.58
C ILE A 569 27.60 -15.50 -0.67
N ARG A 570 28.72 -14.75 -0.71
CA ARG A 570 29.89 -15.01 0.15
C ARG A 570 29.58 -14.76 1.63
N ASN A 571 28.95 -13.63 1.95
CA ASN A 571 28.65 -13.26 3.34
C ASN A 571 27.64 -14.21 3.99
N CYS A 572 26.70 -14.73 3.20
CA CYS A 572 25.74 -15.74 3.63
C CYS A 572 26.27 -17.17 3.54
N LYS A 573 27.53 -17.36 3.10
CA LYS A 573 28.18 -18.68 2.93
C LYS A 573 27.35 -19.65 2.09
N LEU A 574 26.72 -19.14 1.03
CA LEU A 574 25.84 -19.93 0.15
C LEU A 574 26.61 -20.68 -0.94
N SER A 575 27.88 -20.32 -1.19
CA SER A 575 28.73 -21.05 -2.13
C SER A 575 29.18 -22.38 -1.57
N SER A 576 28.96 -23.46 -2.32
CA SER A 576 29.33 -24.84 -1.98
C SER A 576 29.93 -25.53 -3.22
N SER A 577 30.35 -26.80 -3.09
CA SER A 577 30.74 -27.61 -4.26
C SER A 577 29.61 -27.75 -5.28
N SER A 578 28.34 -27.70 -4.84
CA SER A 578 27.15 -27.73 -5.70
C SER A 578 26.70 -26.35 -6.23
N LEU A 579 27.17 -25.24 -5.62
CA LEU A 579 26.90 -23.87 -6.07
C LEU A 579 28.21 -23.08 -6.17
N SER A 580 28.95 -23.30 -7.26
CA SER A 580 30.19 -22.58 -7.55
C SER A 580 29.94 -21.10 -7.83
N MET A 581 30.96 -20.25 -7.70
CA MET A 581 30.84 -18.82 -8.04
C MET A 581 30.51 -18.59 -9.52
N ALA A 582 30.90 -19.49 -10.42
CA ALA A 582 30.48 -19.44 -11.82
C ALA A 582 28.98 -19.72 -11.97
N ALA A 583 28.45 -20.71 -11.26
CA ALA A 583 27.01 -20.99 -11.23
C ALA A 583 26.21 -19.82 -10.63
N VAL A 584 26.76 -19.13 -9.64
CA VAL A 584 26.19 -17.90 -9.06
C VAL A 584 26.12 -16.77 -10.08
N ASP A 585 27.16 -16.57 -10.88
CA ASP A 585 27.16 -15.53 -11.92
C ASP A 585 26.13 -15.85 -13.03
N ILE A 586 25.98 -17.13 -13.41
CA ILE A 586 24.91 -17.57 -14.34
C ILE A 586 23.53 -17.30 -13.73
N LEU A 587 23.32 -17.68 -12.47
CA LEU A 587 22.07 -17.43 -11.75
C LEU A 587 21.73 -15.92 -11.72
N TYR A 588 22.73 -15.07 -11.48
CA TYR A 588 22.54 -13.61 -11.51
C TYR A 588 22.09 -13.11 -12.88
N ILE A 589 22.70 -13.60 -13.96
CA ILE A 589 22.35 -13.25 -15.33
C ILE A 589 20.90 -13.65 -15.62
N ASP A 590 20.51 -14.87 -15.24
CA ASP A 590 19.15 -15.37 -15.44
C ASP A 590 18.11 -14.56 -14.66
N ILE A 591 18.37 -14.26 -13.38
CA ILE A 591 17.50 -13.40 -12.56
C ILE A 591 17.35 -12.02 -13.21
N THR A 592 18.46 -11.42 -13.65
CA THR A 592 18.46 -10.09 -14.26
C THR A 592 17.71 -10.06 -15.59
N ARG A 593 17.85 -11.11 -16.41
CA ARG A 593 17.13 -11.26 -17.68
C ARG A 593 15.62 -11.37 -17.45
N ARG A 594 15.19 -12.18 -16.48
CA ARG A 594 13.78 -12.30 -16.08
C ARG A 594 13.22 -10.97 -15.57
N TRP A 595 13.96 -10.27 -14.72
CA TRP A 595 13.54 -8.96 -14.20
C TRP A 595 13.37 -7.91 -15.30
N ASN A 596 14.29 -7.84 -16.26
CA ASN A 596 14.19 -6.89 -17.36
C ASN A 596 12.97 -7.19 -18.26
N SER A 597 12.65 -8.47 -18.49
CA SER A 597 11.40 -8.84 -19.18
C SER A 597 10.16 -8.34 -18.45
N MET A 598 10.16 -8.35 -17.11
CA MET A 598 9.03 -7.87 -16.29
C MET A 598 8.90 -6.34 -16.21
N THR A 599 9.96 -5.58 -16.56
CA THR A 599 10.02 -4.12 -16.36
C THR A 599 10.03 -3.30 -17.65
N MET A 600 10.23 -3.91 -18.82
CA MET A 600 10.10 -3.20 -20.12
C MET A 600 8.69 -2.60 -20.29
N ASP A 601 7.65 -3.25 -19.74
CA ASP A 601 6.27 -2.75 -19.72
C ASP A 601 6.03 -1.49 -18.87
N GLN A 602 6.91 -1.19 -17.91
CA GLN A 602 6.79 0.04 -17.11
C GLN A 602 7.33 1.27 -17.83
N ARG A 603 8.20 1.13 -18.84
CA ARG A 603 8.73 2.27 -19.60
C ARG A 603 7.79 2.72 -20.70
N ASP A 604 7.05 1.80 -21.31
CA ASP A 604 6.06 2.12 -22.34
C ASP A 604 4.75 2.68 -21.75
N SER A 605 4.55 2.55 -20.44
CA SER A 605 3.50 3.23 -19.67
C SER A 605 3.99 4.57 -19.08
N GLY A 606 4.57 5.42 -19.93
CA GLY A 606 4.58 6.88 -19.77
C GLY A 606 5.02 7.43 -18.40
N TYR A 607 6.18 7.03 -17.88
CA TYR A 607 6.95 7.85 -16.95
C TYR A 607 8.43 7.71 -17.28
N VAL A 608 8.89 8.55 -18.21
CA VAL A 608 10.31 8.80 -18.42
C VAL A 608 10.82 9.55 -17.20
N ILE A 609 11.56 8.88 -16.32
CA ILE A 609 12.53 9.54 -15.45
C ILE A 609 13.69 9.95 -16.38
N SER A 610 13.54 11.06 -17.10
CA SER A 610 14.69 11.76 -17.67
C SER A 610 15.11 12.80 -16.63
N SER A 611 16.22 12.49 -15.96
CA SER A 611 17.02 13.49 -15.26
C SER A 611 17.70 14.40 -16.29
N SER A 612 16.94 15.20 -17.03
CA SER A 612 17.41 16.38 -17.77
C SER A 612 16.29 16.89 -18.68
N GLU A 613 15.52 17.87 -18.22
CA GLU A 613 15.18 19.00 -19.10
C GLU A 613 14.81 20.23 -18.28
N LYS A 614 15.75 21.16 -18.37
CA LYS A 614 15.77 22.51 -17.85
C LYS A 614 14.89 23.38 -18.76
N TRP A 615 14.05 24.22 -18.15
CA TRP A 615 13.58 25.52 -18.65
C TRP A 615 12.92 25.57 -20.05
N ARG A 616 11.64 25.98 -20.11
CA ARG A 616 11.20 27.25 -20.72
C ARG A 616 9.68 27.39 -20.76
N SER A 617 9.25 28.63 -20.53
CA SER A 617 7.93 29.25 -20.70
C SER A 617 6.87 28.88 -19.68
#